data_AF-R9KHG6-F1
#
_entry.id   AF-R9KHG6-F1
#
_cell.length_a   1.000
_cell.length_b   1.000
_cell.length_c   1.000
_cell.angle_alpha   90.00
_cell.angle_beta   90.00
_cell.angle_gamma   90.00
#
_symmetry.space_group_name_H-M   'P 1'
#
loop_
_entity.id
_entity.type
_entity.pdbx_description
1 polymer ?
#
loop_
_entity_poly.entity_id
_entity_poly.type
_entity_poly.pdbx_seq_one_letter_code
_entity_poly.pdbx_strand_id
1 'polypeptide(L)'
;MEGTHPAIISREVFDRAQKEMAARYGVEVKNGRAEPAGYLYHGGDYEKPDYHFRRPQWTEEQRRRHAEMFTEREKAVRPLCHDLSLFIKCEVCGQNLTGQPRKFADGTRELRWVCFKHNKKAHAAGKARPPAMQDKVLKKMVAEVLDMEEFDAGAMCGRLSHISAYGDMLTFHFHDGHTETRKYIPGKRGYRRKEGKPCREEG
;
A
#
# COMPACT_ATOMS: atom_id res chain seq x y z
N MET A 1 6.25 16.45 38.00
CA MET A 1 5.86 17.86 38.17
C MET A 1 4.65 18.10 37.30
N GLU A 2 3.48 18.29 37.91
CA GLU A 2 2.31 18.81 37.22
C GLU A 2 2.49 20.33 37.04
N GLY A 3 2.08 20.88 35.89
CA GLY A 3 2.16 22.33 35.61
C GLY A 3 3.29 22.79 34.68
N THR A 4 4.03 21.88 34.04
CA THR A 4 5.11 22.24 33.09
C THR A 4 4.58 22.76 31.75
N HIS A 5 3.28 22.65 31.49
CA HIS A 5 2.61 23.12 30.28
C HIS A 5 1.14 23.46 30.59
N PRO A 6 0.54 24.43 29.86
CA PRO A 6 -0.87 24.75 30.01
C PRO A 6 -1.73 23.54 29.63
N ALA A 7 -2.77 23.28 30.42
CA ALA A 7 -3.71 22.20 30.14
C ALA A 7 -4.53 22.51 28.89
N ILE A 8 -4.58 21.57 27.94
CA ILE A 8 -5.35 21.70 26.69
C ILE A 8 -6.86 21.58 26.97
N ILE A 9 -7.25 20.84 28.01
CA ILE A 9 -8.64 20.62 28.42
C ILE A 9 -8.80 20.79 29.93
N SER A 10 -9.99 21.18 30.38
CA SER A 10 -10.27 21.28 31.81
C SER A 10 -10.25 19.91 32.48
N ARG A 11 -9.93 19.91 33.77
CA ARG A 11 -9.88 18.68 34.56
C ARG A 11 -11.23 17.95 34.59
N GLU A 12 -12.32 18.70 34.66
CA GLU A 12 -13.68 18.15 34.61
C GLU A 12 -13.97 17.40 33.30
N VAL A 13 -13.56 17.96 32.16
CA VAL A 13 -13.73 17.31 30.85
C VAL A 13 -12.87 16.06 30.76
N PHE A 14 -11.64 16.11 31.29
CA PHE A 14 -10.77 14.95 31.38
C PHE A 14 -11.42 13.85 32.22
N ASP A 15 -11.87 14.15 33.45
CA ASP A 15 -12.47 13.18 34.36
C ASP A 15 -13.78 12.60 33.80
N ARG A 16 -14.60 13.42 33.11
CA ARG A 16 -15.79 12.94 32.40
C ARG A 16 -15.43 11.95 31.29
N ALA A 17 -14.41 12.26 30.50
CA ALA A 17 -13.93 11.36 29.45
C ALA A 17 -13.38 10.04 30.02
N GLN A 18 -12.65 10.08 31.15
CA GLN A 18 -12.16 8.88 31.82
C GLN A 18 -13.31 8.01 32.36
N LYS A 19 -14.34 8.61 32.98
CA LYS A 19 -15.54 7.89 33.42
C LYS A 19 -16.29 7.24 32.26
N GLU A 20 -16.40 7.94 31.13
CA GLU A 20 -17.04 7.40 29.94
C GLU A 20 -16.23 6.25 29.33
N MET A 21 -14.90 6.34 29.30
CA MET A 21 -14.04 5.24 28.88
C MET A 21 -14.12 4.05 29.84
N ALA A 22 -14.11 4.27 31.15
CA ALA A 22 -14.30 3.24 32.16
C ALA A 22 -15.63 2.49 31.95
N ALA A 23 -16.73 3.22 31.72
CA ALA A 23 -18.05 2.63 31.47
C ALA A 23 -18.12 1.89 30.13
N ARG A 24 -17.53 2.44 29.06
CA ARG A 24 -17.55 1.83 27.71
C ARG A 24 -16.69 0.57 27.61
N TYR A 25 -15.60 0.50 28.36
CA TYR A 25 -14.63 -0.60 28.30
C TYR A 25 -14.68 -1.52 29.53
N GLY A 26 -15.52 -1.23 30.52
CA GLY A 26 -15.65 -2.04 31.75
C GLY A 26 -14.39 -2.04 32.61
N VAL A 27 -13.62 -0.95 32.62
CA VAL A 27 -12.32 -0.86 33.31
C VAL A 27 -12.38 0.07 34.51
N GLU A 28 -11.60 -0.24 35.55
CA GLU A 28 -11.50 0.61 36.74
C GLU A 28 -10.65 1.86 36.49
N VAL A 29 -11.05 2.98 37.12
CA VAL A 29 -10.25 4.21 37.11
C VAL A 29 -9.21 4.12 38.23
N LYS A 30 -7.95 3.90 37.87
CA LYS A 30 -6.81 3.92 38.80
C LYS A 30 -6.03 5.23 38.60
N ASN A 31 -5.71 5.91 39.70
CA ASN A 31 -5.00 7.20 39.67
C ASN A 31 -5.61 8.26 38.72
N GLY A 32 -6.94 8.29 38.60
CA GLY A 32 -7.65 9.26 37.76
C GLY A 32 -7.58 9.00 36.26
N ARG A 33 -7.09 7.82 35.82
CA ARG A 33 -7.14 7.37 34.43
C ARG A 33 -7.88 6.04 34.36
N ALA A 34 -8.72 5.88 33.34
CA ALA A 34 -9.24 4.58 32.98
C ALA A 34 -8.06 3.74 32.47
N GLU A 35 -7.49 2.93 33.35
CA GLU A 35 -6.39 2.05 32.97
C GLU A 35 -6.98 0.84 32.26
N PRO A 36 -6.55 0.54 31.03
CA PRO A 36 -7.06 -0.63 30.37
C PRO A 36 -6.64 -1.91 31.07
N ALA A 37 -7.59 -2.81 31.30
CA ALA A 37 -7.28 -4.22 31.38
C ALA A 37 -6.70 -4.63 30.02
N GLY A 38 -5.36 -4.69 29.92
CA GLY A 38 -4.62 -5.52 28.98
C GLY A 38 -4.96 -5.47 27.49
N TYR A 39 -5.73 -4.53 26.93
CA TYR A 39 -6.07 -4.59 25.49
C TYR A 39 -4.84 -4.47 24.57
N LEU A 40 -3.70 -4.00 25.10
CA LEU A 40 -2.42 -3.97 24.41
C LEU A 40 -1.54 -5.22 24.67
N TYR A 41 -1.94 -6.10 25.60
CA TYR A 41 -1.28 -7.37 25.92
C TYR A 41 -2.22 -8.54 25.60
N HIS A 42 -1.94 -9.24 24.51
CA HIS A 42 -2.61 -10.48 24.13
C HIS A 42 -2.30 -11.61 25.14
N GLY A 43 -2.93 -11.61 26.31
CA GLY A 43 -2.67 -12.57 27.39
C GLY A 43 -3.87 -12.97 28.23
N GLY A 44 -5.10 -12.68 27.78
CA GLY A 44 -6.33 -13.14 28.41
C GLY A 44 -7.43 -13.42 27.39
N ASP A 45 -8.44 -14.19 27.80
CA ASP A 45 -9.57 -14.64 27.00
C ASP A 45 -10.38 -13.43 26.50
N TYR A 46 -10.08 -12.99 25.28
CA TYR A 46 -10.72 -11.83 24.68
C TYR A 46 -12.15 -12.18 24.26
N GLU A 47 -13.14 -11.70 25.01
CA GLU A 47 -14.52 -11.60 24.53
C GLU A 47 -14.71 -10.27 23.79
N LYS A 48 -15.05 -10.38 22.50
CA LYS A 48 -15.30 -9.24 21.64
C LYS A 48 -16.54 -8.47 22.14
N PRO A 49 -16.45 -7.14 22.37
CA PRO A 49 -17.61 -6.34 22.78
C PRO A 49 -18.79 -6.48 21.81
N ASP A 50 -20.01 -6.54 22.33
CA ASP A 50 -21.25 -6.77 21.55
C ASP A 50 -21.60 -5.60 20.60
N TYR A 51 -21.01 -4.42 20.81
CA TYR A 51 -21.38 -3.23 20.04
C TYR A 51 -21.01 -3.43 18.56
N HIS A 52 -22.00 -3.42 17.70
CA HIS A 52 -21.79 -3.41 16.25
C HIS A 52 -20.97 -2.18 15.87
N PHE A 53 -19.70 -2.36 15.52
CA PHE A 53 -18.86 -1.31 14.96
C PHE A 53 -19.59 -0.72 13.75
N ARG A 54 -20.14 0.50 13.89
CA ARG A 54 -20.85 1.17 12.81
C ARG A 54 -19.84 1.39 11.69
N ARG A 55 -20.07 0.73 10.54
CA ARG A 55 -19.23 0.92 9.37
C ARG A 55 -19.19 2.42 9.03
N PRO A 56 -18.03 2.98 8.67
CA PRO A 56 -17.95 4.37 8.22
C PRO A 56 -19.01 4.63 7.14
N GLN A 57 -19.96 5.53 7.42
CA GLN A 57 -21.08 5.79 6.52
C GLN A 57 -20.67 6.84 5.50
N TRP A 58 -19.79 6.46 4.58
CA TRP A 58 -19.58 7.28 3.38
C TRP A 58 -20.78 7.10 2.47
N THR A 59 -21.36 8.21 2.02
CA THR A 59 -22.35 8.22 0.94
C THR A 59 -21.73 7.67 -0.34
N GLU A 60 -22.57 7.20 -1.27
CA GLU A 60 -22.13 6.72 -2.59
C GLU A 60 -21.30 7.80 -3.32
N GLU A 61 -21.76 9.05 -3.24
CA GLU A 61 -21.09 10.20 -3.84
C GLU A 61 -19.72 10.47 -3.22
N GLN A 62 -19.60 10.40 -1.90
CA GLN A 62 -18.30 10.54 -1.23
C GLN A 62 -17.33 9.42 -1.63
N ARG A 63 -17.81 8.17 -1.76
CA ARG A 63 -16.98 7.06 -2.26
C ARG A 63 -16.55 7.29 -3.70
N ARG A 64 -17.44 7.78 -4.56
CA ARG A 64 -17.14 8.11 -5.96
C ARG A 64 -16.09 9.21 -6.05
N ARG A 65 -16.30 10.34 -5.36
CA ARG A 65 -15.36 11.47 -5.32
C ARG A 65 -13.99 11.04 -4.81
N HIS A 66 -13.96 10.16 -3.81
CA HIS A 66 -12.70 9.60 -3.32
C HIS A 66 -12.01 8.70 -4.35
N ALA A 67 -12.76 7.84 -5.04
CA ALA A 67 -12.23 6.97 -6.07
C ALA A 67 -11.71 7.77 -7.29
N GLU A 68 -12.37 8.86 -7.67
CA GLU A 68 -11.95 9.75 -8.77
C GLU A 68 -10.54 10.32 -8.55
N MET A 69 -10.18 10.63 -7.30
CA MET A 69 -8.81 11.08 -6.96
C MET A 69 -7.71 10.05 -7.27
N PHE A 70 -8.07 8.76 -7.37
CA PHE A 70 -7.13 7.67 -7.69
C PHE A 70 -7.28 7.15 -9.14
N THR A 71 -7.99 7.89 -9.99
CA THR A 71 -8.17 7.51 -11.40
C THR A 71 -7.01 8.02 -12.24
N GLU A 72 -6.63 9.28 -12.06
CA GLU A 72 -5.54 9.93 -12.79
C GLU A 72 -4.47 10.41 -11.81
N ARG A 73 -3.22 10.38 -12.27
CA ARG A 73 -2.08 10.83 -11.49
C ARG A 73 -2.17 12.31 -11.13
N GLU A 74 -2.64 13.14 -12.05
CA GLU A 74 -2.78 14.60 -11.86
C GLU A 74 -3.88 14.96 -10.84
N LYS A 75 -4.92 14.11 -10.72
CA LYS A 75 -6.02 14.28 -9.76
C LYS A 75 -5.66 13.83 -8.35
N ALA A 76 -4.46 13.26 -8.14
CA ALA A 76 -4.03 12.78 -6.84
C ALA A 76 -3.72 13.96 -5.90
N VAL A 77 -4.59 14.18 -4.92
CA VAL A 77 -4.43 15.24 -3.89
C VAL A 77 -3.35 14.89 -2.86
N ARG A 78 -2.91 13.62 -2.81
CA ARG A 78 -1.90 13.13 -1.87
C ARG A 78 -0.60 12.79 -2.60
N PRO A 79 0.58 12.95 -1.94
CA PRO A 79 1.83 12.44 -2.46
C PRO A 79 1.68 10.96 -2.85
N LEU A 80 2.07 10.65 -4.08
CA LEU A 80 2.05 9.29 -4.57
C LEU A 80 3.02 8.44 -3.75
N CYS A 81 2.59 7.25 -3.34
CA CYS A 81 3.42 6.37 -2.50
C CYS A 81 4.68 5.88 -3.25
N HIS A 82 4.61 5.75 -4.58
CA HIS A 82 5.68 5.27 -5.44
C HIS A 82 5.68 6.00 -6.79
N ASP A 83 6.82 6.05 -7.47
CA ASP A 83 7.04 6.83 -8.71
C ASP A 83 6.11 6.47 -9.88
N LEU A 84 5.77 5.19 -10.02
CA LEU A 84 4.90 4.65 -11.07
C LEU A 84 3.42 4.55 -10.64
N SER A 85 3.06 5.09 -9.48
CA SER A 85 1.68 5.03 -8.98
C SER A 85 0.74 5.80 -9.90
N LEU A 86 -0.40 5.20 -10.23
CA LEU A 86 -1.42 5.75 -11.13
C LEU A 86 -0.95 5.98 -12.57
N PHE A 87 0.23 5.46 -12.94
CA PHE A 87 0.81 5.66 -14.27
C PHE A 87 0.59 4.46 -15.20
N ILE A 88 0.60 3.24 -14.63
CA ILE A 88 0.43 2.00 -15.40
C ILE A 88 -1.04 1.56 -15.33
N LYS A 89 -1.71 1.53 -16.47
CA LYS A 89 -3.11 1.12 -16.66
C LYS A 89 -3.17 -0.27 -17.27
N CYS A 90 -4.07 -1.12 -16.78
CA CYS A 90 -4.33 -2.41 -17.41
C CYS A 90 -5.33 -2.24 -18.56
N GLU A 91 -4.96 -2.63 -19.78
CA GLU A 91 -5.85 -2.52 -20.95
C GLU A 91 -7.11 -3.38 -20.82
N VAL A 92 -7.02 -4.52 -20.13
CA VAL A 92 -8.12 -5.48 -20.02
C VAL A 92 -9.20 -5.03 -19.02
N CYS A 93 -8.86 -4.29 -17.96
CA CYS A 93 -9.85 -3.84 -16.96
C CYS A 93 -9.97 -2.33 -16.80
N GLY A 94 -9.12 -1.55 -17.46
CA GLY A 94 -9.07 -0.08 -17.36
C GLY A 94 -8.59 0.46 -16.01
N GLN A 95 -8.20 -0.40 -15.06
CA GLN A 95 -7.74 0.04 -13.75
C GLN A 95 -6.21 0.19 -13.69
N ASN A 96 -5.77 1.10 -12.82
CA ASN A 96 -4.35 1.28 -12.52
C ASN A 96 -3.78 0.05 -11.81
N LEU A 97 -2.55 -0.33 -12.17
CA LEU A 97 -1.80 -1.36 -11.43
C LEU A 97 -1.46 -0.84 -10.04
N THR A 98 -1.49 -1.75 -9.07
CA THR A 98 -1.23 -1.43 -7.67
C THR A 98 0.18 -1.90 -7.29
N GLY A 99 0.94 -1.00 -6.65
CA GLY A 99 2.21 -1.32 -6.04
C GLY A 99 2.01 -2.20 -4.80
N GLN A 100 2.66 -3.37 -4.79
CA GLN A 100 2.68 -4.29 -3.67
C GLN A 100 4.12 -4.46 -3.18
N PRO A 101 4.48 -3.98 -1.99
CA PRO A 101 5.78 -4.25 -1.42
C PRO A 101 5.88 -5.72 -1.00
N ARG A 102 6.99 -6.35 -1.35
CA ARG A 102 7.42 -7.68 -0.91
C ARG A 102 8.61 -7.50 0.01
N LYS A 103 8.55 -8.12 1.18
CA LYS A 103 9.69 -8.27 2.09
C LYS A 103 10.25 -9.68 1.91
N PHE A 104 11.56 -9.78 1.78
CA PHE A 104 12.25 -11.06 1.68
C PHE A 104 12.91 -11.42 3.03
N ALA A 105 13.27 -12.70 3.18
CA ALA A 105 13.87 -13.22 4.40
C ALA A 105 15.26 -12.64 4.69
N ASP A 106 15.93 -12.07 3.68
CA ASP A 106 17.20 -11.36 3.78
C ASP A 106 17.05 -9.89 4.22
N GLY A 107 15.81 -9.44 4.48
CA GLY A 107 15.50 -8.06 4.84
C GLY A 107 15.34 -7.12 3.64
N THR A 108 15.63 -7.57 2.42
CA THR A 108 15.43 -6.75 1.22
C THR A 108 13.95 -6.52 0.95
N ARG A 109 13.65 -5.37 0.33
CA ARG A 109 12.30 -5.01 -0.08
C ARG A 109 12.28 -4.79 -1.58
N GLU A 110 11.31 -5.40 -2.26
CA GLU A 110 11.04 -5.14 -3.66
C GLU A 110 9.61 -4.69 -3.85
N LEU A 111 9.40 -3.77 -4.78
CA LEU A 111 8.08 -3.36 -5.20
C LEU A 111 7.69 -4.11 -6.47
N ARG A 112 6.47 -4.66 -6.48
CA ARG A 112 5.87 -5.27 -7.68
C ARG A 112 4.56 -4.59 -8.04
N TRP A 113 4.28 -4.47 -9.32
CA TRP A 113 3.06 -3.90 -9.86
C TRP A 113 2.13 -5.03 -10.32
N VAL A 114 0.90 -5.02 -9.80
CA VAL A 114 -0.10 -6.06 -10.10
C VAL A 114 -1.45 -5.46 -10.42
N CYS A 115 -2.17 -6.09 -11.33
CA CYS A 115 -3.57 -5.79 -11.56
C CYS A 115 -4.45 -6.47 -10.48
N PHE A 116 -4.96 -5.71 -9.51
CA PHE A 116 -5.74 -6.26 -8.39
C PHE A 116 -7.00 -7.02 -8.83
N LYS A 117 -7.81 -6.44 -9.74
CA LYS A 117 -9.09 -7.03 -10.20
C LYS A 117 -8.90 -8.36 -10.91
N HIS A 118 -7.96 -8.45 -11.85
CA HIS A 118 -7.62 -9.71 -12.51
C HIS A 118 -6.98 -10.72 -11.56
N ASN A 119 -6.13 -10.29 -10.62
CA ASN A 119 -5.56 -11.21 -9.64
C ASN A 119 -6.67 -11.82 -8.76
N LYS A 120 -7.62 -11.00 -8.29
CA LYS A 120 -8.79 -11.46 -7.51
C LYS A 120 -9.67 -12.42 -8.31
N LYS A 121 -9.98 -12.09 -9.57
CA LYS A 121 -10.76 -12.97 -10.47
C LYS A 121 -10.04 -14.28 -10.76
N ALA A 122 -8.74 -14.23 -11.07
CA ALA A 122 -7.92 -15.42 -11.34
C ALA A 122 -7.83 -16.31 -10.09
N HIS A 123 -7.67 -15.73 -8.91
CA HIS A 123 -7.70 -16.45 -7.64
C HIS A 123 -9.03 -17.17 -7.42
N ALA A 124 -10.15 -16.48 -7.61
CA ALA A 124 -11.48 -17.07 -7.44
C ALA A 124 -11.77 -18.19 -8.46
N ALA A 125 -11.26 -18.06 -9.69
CA ALA A 125 -11.49 -19.00 -10.78
C ALA A 125 -10.41 -20.09 -10.90
N GLY A 126 -9.39 -20.13 -10.02
CA GLY A 126 -8.25 -21.05 -10.14
C GLY A 126 -7.41 -20.87 -11.41
N LYS A 127 -7.54 -19.73 -12.10
CA LYS A 127 -6.84 -19.45 -13.37
C LYS A 127 -5.45 -18.86 -13.13
N ALA A 128 -4.61 -18.92 -14.16
CA ALA A 128 -3.31 -18.26 -14.16
C ALA A 128 -3.47 -16.76 -13.84
N ARG A 129 -2.64 -16.27 -12.91
CA ARG A 129 -2.62 -14.85 -12.54
C ARG A 129 -1.86 -14.07 -13.62
N PRO A 130 -2.26 -12.82 -13.92
CA PRO A 130 -1.43 -11.93 -14.73
C PRO A 130 -0.02 -11.78 -14.12
N PRO A 131 0.99 -11.54 -14.96
CA PRO A 131 2.36 -11.36 -14.49
C PRO A 131 2.45 -10.18 -13.51
N ALA A 132 3.19 -10.39 -12.42
CA ALA A 132 3.55 -9.33 -11.49
C ALA A 132 4.86 -8.69 -11.96
N MET A 133 4.81 -7.43 -12.35
CA MET A 133 5.95 -6.72 -12.92
C MET A 133 6.83 -6.14 -11.81
N GLN A 134 8.14 -6.26 -11.92
CA GLN A 134 9.07 -5.73 -10.93
C GLN A 134 9.31 -4.24 -11.19
N ASP A 135 9.27 -3.43 -10.14
CA ASP A 135 9.49 -1.97 -10.23
C ASP A 135 10.86 -1.64 -10.84
N LYS A 136 11.93 -2.33 -10.42
CA LYS A 136 13.29 -2.14 -10.94
C LYS A 136 13.37 -2.38 -12.45
N VAL A 137 12.65 -3.37 -12.97
CA VAL A 137 12.66 -3.70 -14.40
C VAL A 137 11.83 -2.68 -15.18
N LEU A 138 10.68 -2.28 -14.65
CA LEU A 138 9.85 -1.23 -15.23
C LEU A 138 10.60 0.10 -15.35
N LYS A 139 11.29 0.52 -14.29
CA LYS A 139 12.10 1.74 -14.30
C LYS A 139 13.22 1.71 -15.33
N LYS A 140 13.89 0.56 -15.48
CA LYS A 140 14.92 0.37 -16.52
C LYS A 140 14.34 0.49 -17.93
N MET A 141 13.23 -0.18 -18.20
CA MET A 141 12.58 -0.07 -19.51
C MET A 141 12.09 1.36 -19.78
N VAL A 142 11.58 2.07 -18.78
CA VAL A 142 11.20 3.49 -18.93
C VAL A 142 12.42 4.34 -19.26
N ALA A 143 13.56 4.12 -18.59
CA ALA A 143 14.79 4.84 -18.89
C ALA A 143 15.29 4.54 -20.32
N GLU A 144 15.25 3.28 -20.74
CA GLU A 144 15.60 2.86 -22.11
C GLU A 144 14.68 3.49 -23.17
N VAL A 145 13.38 3.52 -22.94
CA VAL A 145 12.37 4.13 -23.84
C VAL A 145 12.53 5.65 -23.94
N LEU A 146 13.07 6.29 -22.91
CA LEU A 146 13.29 7.74 -22.87
C LEU A 146 14.74 8.14 -23.20
N ASP A 147 15.58 7.18 -23.60
CA ASP A 147 17.02 7.35 -23.84
C ASP A 147 17.74 8.04 -22.67
N MET A 148 17.52 7.54 -21.45
CA MET A 148 18.12 8.04 -20.21
C MET A 148 19.03 6.98 -19.57
N GLU A 149 20.15 7.41 -18.98
CA GLU A 149 21.06 6.51 -18.25
C GLU A 149 20.42 5.99 -16.96
N GLU A 150 19.70 6.85 -16.26
CA GLU A 150 19.00 6.52 -15.02
C GLU A 150 17.53 6.96 -15.07
N PHE A 151 16.69 6.27 -14.30
CA PHE A 151 15.26 6.59 -14.21
C PHE A 151 15.05 7.89 -13.45
N ASP A 152 14.44 8.88 -14.12
CA ASP A 152 13.90 10.09 -13.50
C ASP A 152 12.37 10.14 -13.63
N ALA A 153 11.70 10.21 -12.47
CA ALA A 153 10.25 10.33 -12.40
C ALA A 153 9.74 11.66 -12.97
N GLY A 154 10.50 12.75 -12.85
CA GLY A 154 10.15 14.06 -13.39
C GLY A 154 10.12 14.05 -14.91
N ALA A 155 11.24 13.65 -15.53
CA ALA A 155 11.34 13.47 -16.98
C ALA A 155 10.28 12.52 -17.54
N MET A 156 10.00 11.41 -16.84
CA MET A 156 8.93 10.49 -17.23
C MET A 156 7.57 11.17 -17.29
N CYS A 157 7.18 11.94 -16.26
CA CYS A 157 5.89 12.63 -16.25
C CYS A 157 5.79 13.71 -17.34
N GLY A 158 6.91 14.36 -17.66
CA GLY A 158 6.96 15.40 -18.68
C GLY A 158 6.89 14.87 -20.12
N ARG A 159 7.28 13.62 -20.37
CA ARG A 159 7.31 13.02 -21.72
C ARG A 159 6.19 11.99 -21.97
N LEU A 160 5.83 11.23 -20.94
CA LEU A 160 4.84 10.16 -21.04
C LEU A 160 3.50 10.58 -20.40
N SER A 161 2.41 10.24 -21.09
CA SER A 161 1.05 10.38 -20.58
C SER A 161 0.69 9.24 -19.62
N HIS A 162 0.84 7.99 -20.08
CA HIS A 162 0.57 6.79 -19.29
C HIS A 162 1.21 5.56 -19.95
N ILE A 163 1.26 4.46 -19.21
CA ILE A 163 1.70 3.17 -19.72
C ILE A 163 0.51 2.21 -19.69
N SER A 164 0.21 1.60 -20.83
CA SER A 164 -0.83 0.59 -20.94
C SER A 164 -0.21 -0.80 -20.88
N ALA A 165 -0.84 -1.69 -20.10
CA ALA A 165 -0.33 -3.03 -19.82
C ALA A 165 -1.34 -4.10 -20.25
N TYR A 166 -0.90 -4.95 -21.18
CA TYR A 166 -1.64 -6.10 -21.69
C TYR A 166 -0.79 -7.37 -21.55
N GLY A 167 -1.06 -8.18 -20.52
CA GLY A 167 -0.27 -9.37 -20.25
C GLY A 167 1.18 -9.04 -19.95
N ASP A 168 2.09 -9.47 -20.82
CA ASP A 168 3.52 -9.17 -20.80
C ASP A 168 3.93 -8.08 -21.79
N MET A 169 2.99 -7.39 -22.42
CA MET A 169 3.24 -6.27 -23.33
C MET A 169 2.94 -4.94 -22.63
N LEU A 170 3.83 -3.98 -22.80
CA LEU A 170 3.70 -2.61 -22.30
C LEU A 170 3.72 -1.64 -23.46
N THR A 171 2.72 -0.79 -23.53
CA THR A 171 2.61 0.30 -24.51
C THR A 171 2.83 1.62 -23.79
N PHE A 172 3.87 2.34 -24.17
CA PHE A 172 4.22 3.66 -23.66
C PHE A 172 3.53 4.70 -24.53
N HIS A 173 2.68 5.53 -23.93
CA HIS A 173 1.99 6.61 -24.62
C HIS A 173 2.65 7.94 -24.28
N PHE A 174 3.18 8.61 -25.30
CA PHE A 174 3.86 9.89 -25.16
C PHE A 174 2.91 11.07 -25.33
N HIS A 175 3.27 12.23 -24.79
CA HIS A 175 2.45 13.44 -24.88
C HIS A 175 2.40 14.04 -26.29
N ASP A 176 3.39 13.75 -27.13
CA ASP A 176 3.42 14.11 -28.55
C ASP A 176 2.55 13.19 -29.44
N GLY A 177 1.90 12.19 -28.85
CA GLY A 177 0.97 11.28 -29.51
C GLY A 177 1.60 10.01 -30.08
N HIS A 178 2.93 9.85 -30.05
CA HIS A 178 3.52 8.57 -30.46
C HIS A 178 3.37 7.50 -29.38
N THR A 179 3.47 6.24 -29.81
CA THR A 179 3.38 5.09 -28.93
C THR A 179 4.51 4.12 -29.21
N GLU A 180 5.15 3.63 -28.16
CA GLU A 180 6.16 2.59 -28.27
C GLU A 180 5.71 1.34 -27.52
N THR A 181 5.83 0.17 -28.13
CA THR A 181 5.45 -1.09 -27.48
C THR A 181 6.69 -1.92 -27.19
N ARG A 182 6.85 -2.33 -25.93
CA ARG A 182 7.93 -3.22 -25.48
C ARG A 182 7.37 -4.43 -24.76
N LYS A 183 8.02 -5.56 -24.98
CA LYS A 183 7.75 -6.78 -24.23
C LYS A 183 8.44 -6.72 -22.87
N TYR A 184 7.67 -6.90 -21.81
CA TYR A 184 8.17 -7.04 -20.45
C TYR A 184 8.91 -8.38 -20.30
N ILE A 185 10.22 -8.29 -20.09
CA ILE A 185 11.06 -9.44 -19.76
C ILE A 185 11.31 -9.41 -18.24
N PRO A 186 10.79 -10.39 -17.47
CA PRO A 186 11.05 -10.41 -16.04
C PRO A 186 12.54 -10.55 -15.78
N GLY A 187 13.07 -9.70 -14.88
CA GLY A 187 14.45 -9.79 -14.44
C GLY A 187 14.74 -11.18 -13.88
N LYS A 188 15.94 -11.72 -14.14
CA LYS A 188 16.38 -12.99 -13.56
C LYS A 188 16.20 -12.90 -12.04
N ARG A 189 15.36 -13.76 -11.47
CA ARG A 189 15.27 -13.91 -10.01
C ARG A 189 16.62 -14.43 -9.55
N GLY A 190 17.43 -13.57 -8.94
CA GLY A 190 18.64 -13.98 -8.25
C GLY A 190 18.23 -14.89 -7.10
N TYR A 191 18.28 -16.21 -7.29
CA TYR A 191 18.23 -17.14 -6.17
C TYR A 191 19.57 -17.01 -5.45
N ARG A 192 19.67 -16.08 -4.50
CA ARG A 192 20.82 -16.07 -3.60
C ARG A 192 20.65 -17.29 -2.69
N ARG A 193 21.45 -18.34 -2.92
CA ARG A 193 21.58 -19.43 -1.96
C ARG A 193 21.88 -18.79 -0.61
N LYS A 194 21.09 -19.11 0.42
CA LYS A 194 21.50 -18.81 1.79
C LYS A 194 22.83 -19.54 1.98
N GLU A 195 23.91 -18.80 2.22
CA GLU A 195 25.17 -19.39 2.68
C GLU A 195 24.82 -20.26 3.90
N GLY A 196 25.17 -21.54 3.82
CA GLY A 196 24.72 -22.55 4.75
C GLY A 196 25.06 -22.15 6.18
N LYS A 197 24.08 -22.30 7.10
CA LYS A 197 24.42 -22.41 8.51
C LYS A 197 25.47 -23.52 8.64
N PRO A 198 26.63 -23.29 9.28
CA PRO A 198 27.56 -24.37 9.56
C PRO A 198 26.81 -25.43 10.37
N CYS A 199 26.93 -26.69 9.95
CA CYS A 199 26.39 -27.82 10.70
C CYS A 199 26.96 -27.75 12.12
N ARG A 200 26.08 -27.85 13.12
CA ARG A 200 26.46 -28.00 14.51
C ARG A 200 27.22 -29.32 14.62
N GLU A 201 28.51 -29.27 14.92
CA GLU A 201 29.26 -30.47 15.28
C GLU A 201 28.61 -31.03 16.56
N GLU A 202 28.07 -32.23 16.45
CA GLU A 202 27.62 -33.00 17.60
C GLU A 202 28.88 -33.55 18.28
N GLY A 203 29.12 -33.09 19.52
CA GLY A 203 30.07 -33.68 20.44
C GLY A 203 29.42 -34.73 21.32
#